data_AF-A0A934GF99-F1
#
_entry.id   AF-A0A934GF99-F1
#
_cell.length_a   1.000
_cell.length_b   1.000
_cell.length_c   1.000
_cell.angle_alpha   90.00
_cell.angle_beta   90.00
_cell.angle_gamma   90.00
#
_symmetry.space_group_name_H-M   'P 1'
#
loop_
_entity.id
_entity.type
_entity.pdbx_description
1 polymer ?
#
loop_
_entity_poly.entity_id
_entity_poly.type
_entity_poly.pdbx_seq_one_letter_code
_entity_poly.pdbx_strand_id
1 'polypeptide(L)'
;MHGGGQPQRIELDQSVDFTTPGIERFKTLPVDSTDGLAKPRRDFRLPESDEVFLESLGLRWEAVIDEGVKWVIVYGYPLPQGYNVSTVDLALRIAPDYPTAQIDMASFCPALVRADGKGINGLSGHVLDVRNFQQWSRHRTAQNPWRPGEDDLQSHVLLVEHWLHHELTR
;
A
#
# COMPACT_ATOMS: atom_id res chain seq x y z
N MET A 1 -23.05 20.68 39.73
CA MET A 1 -23.77 19.45 39.36
C MET A 1 -23.36 19.12 37.93
N HIS A 2 -22.65 18.00 37.76
CA HIS A 2 -21.98 17.56 36.53
C HIS A 2 -22.94 16.85 35.57
N GLY A 3 -22.68 16.93 34.26
CA GLY A 3 -23.43 16.21 33.24
C GLY A 3 -22.68 16.13 31.91
N GLY A 4 -21.49 15.51 31.92
CA GLY A 4 -20.79 15.08 30.71
C GLY A 4 -20.57 13.58 30.81
N GLY A 5 -21.35 12.79 30.07
CA GLY A 5 -21.18 11.33 30.04
C GLY A 5 -19.85 10.99 29.37
N GLN A 6 -18.92 10.47 30.15
CA GLN A 6 -17.63 10.01 29.62
C GLN A 6 -17.80 8.66 28.91
N PRO A 7 -17.12 8.44 27.77
CA PRO A 7 -17.11 7.16 27.10
C PRO A 7 -16.46 6.11 28.00
N GLN A 8 -17.21 5.05 28.31
CA GLN A 8 -16.76 3.98 29.20
C GLN A 8 -16.30 2.79 28.36
N ARG A 9 -15.10 2.28 28.66
CA ARG A 9 -14.53 1.10 28.02
C ARG A 9 -15.26 -0.15 28.52
N ILE A 10 -15.76 -0.94 27.58
CA ILE A 10 -16.46 -2.22 27.82
C ILE A 10 -15.45 -3.35 27.66
N GLU A 11 -15.40 -4.29 28.61
CA GLU A 11 -14.54 -5.47 28.57
C GLU A 11 -15.24 -6.66 27.89
N LEU A 12 -14.47 -7.71 27.54
CA LEU A 12 -14.82 -8.80 26.61
C LEU A 12 -16.13 -9.58 26.91
N ASP A 13 -16.69 -9.47 28.11
CA ASP A 13 -17.79 -10.34 28.55
C ASP A 13 -19.12 -9.59 28.79
N GLN A 14 -19.24 -8.33 28.37
CA GLN A 14 -20.46 -7.55 28.60
C GLN A 14 -21.50 -7.77 27.49
N SER A 15 -22.61 -8.41 27.84
CA SER A 15 -23.77 -8.57 26.95
C SER A 15 -24.54 -7.25 26.83
N VAL A 16 -24.68 -6.76 25.60
CA VAL A 16 -25.42 -5.54 25.25
C VAL A 16 -26.73 -5.95 24.55
N ASP A 17 -27.85 -5.35 24.94
CA ASP A 17 -29.19 -5.66 24.42
C ASP A 17 -29.43 -4.98 23.05
N PHE A 18 -29.88 -5.75 22.05
CA PHE A 18 -29.96 -5.36 20.63
C PHE A 18 -31.40 -5.19 20.10
N THR A 19 -32.35 -4.73 20.91
CA THR A 19 -33.78 -4.72 20.54
C THR A 19 -34.24 -3.55 19.64
N THR A 20 -33.35 -2.95 18.83
CA THR A 20 -33.76 -1.95 17.80
C THR A 20 -33.53 -2.47 16.37
N PRO A 21 -34.55 -2.55 15.49
CA PRO A 21 -34.41 -3.11 14.16
C PRO A 21 -33.75 -2.13 13.16
N GLY A 22 -32.65 -2.56 12.55
CA GLY A 22 -31.88 -1.78 11.56
C GLY A 22 -30.55 -2.43 11.23
N ILE A 23 -30.62 -3.61 10.63
CA ILE A 23 -29.53 -4.52 10.29
C ILE A 23 -28.38 -3.82 9.52
N GLU A 24 -27.21 -3.86 10.18
CA GLU A 24 -25.91 -4.32 9.66
C GLU A 24 -25.31 -3.59 8.45
N ARG A 25 -24.37 -2.68 8.75
CA ARG A 25 -23.26 -2.39 7.84
C ARG A 25 -22.00 -2.08 8.66
N PHE A 26 -21.13 -3.08 8.81
CA PHE A 26 -19.77 -2.84 9.29
C PHE A 26 -19.01 -2.08 8.20
N LYS A 27 -18.73 -0.81 8.45
CA LYS A 27 -17.68 -0.07 7.75
C LYS A 27 -16.60 0.22 8.76
N THR A 28 -15.41 -0.31 8.52
CA THR A 28 -14.19 0.21 9.13
C THR A 28 -13.97 1.57 8.50
N LEU A 29 -14.45 2.62 9.15
CA LEU A 29 -13.96 3.97 8.87
C LEU A 29 -12.49 3.96 9.30
N PRO A 30 -11.54 4.37 8.43
CA PRO A 30 -10.19 4.65 8.89
C PRO A 30 -10.30 5.57 10.08
N VAL A 31 -9.68 5.19 11.20
CA VAL A 31 -9.61 6.05 12.37
C VAL A 31 -8.77 7.25 11.92
N ASP A 32 -9.46 8.35 11.59
CA ASP A 32 -8.83 9.62 11.33
C ASP A 32 -8.38 10.17 12.70
N SER A 33 -7.30 9.60 13.22
CA SER A 33 -6.49 10.23 14.26
C SER A 33 -5.57 11.23 13.58
N THR A 34 -6.13 12.30 13.01
CA THR A 34 -5.34 13.44 12.56
C THR A 34 -5.13 14.40 13.73
N ASP A 35 -4.33 13.95 14.72
CA ASP A 35 -3.63 14.88 15.61
C ASP A 35 -2.37 15.33 14.87
N GLY A 36 -2.45 16.47 14.17
CA GLY A 36 -1.29 17.22 13.68
C GLY A 36 -0.47 16.64 12.51
N LEU A 37 -0.94 15.61 11.79
CA LEU A 37 -0.19 15.04 10.66
C LEU A 37 -0.08 16.05 9.52
N ALA A 38 1.16 16.43 9.18
CA ALA A 38 1.45 17.24 8.01
C ALA A 38 0.77 16.64 6.76
N LYS A 39 0.25 17.50 5.89
CA LYS A 39 -0.37 17.11 4.62
C LYS A 39 0.57 16.12 3.87
N PRO A 40 0.06 15.01 3.30
CA PRO A 40 0.89 14.07 2.57
C PRO A 40 1.69 14.77 1.47
N ARG A 41 2.98 14.43 1.35
CA ARG A 41 3.90 15.00 0.36
C ARG A 41 3.43 14.72 -1.07
N ARG A 42 3.54 15.74 -1.93
CA ARG A 42 3.19 15.71 -3.35
C ARG A 42 4.22 16.54 -4.14
N ASP A 43 5.46 16.08 -4.13
CA ASP A 43 6.61 16.75 -4.74
C ASP A 43 6.52 16.83 -6.28
N PHE A 44 5.70 15.96 -6.87
CA PHE A 44 5.35 15.97 -8.30
C PHE A 44 3.90 15.54 -8.50
N ARG A 45 3.39 15.77 -9.72
CA ARG A 45 2.04 15.35 -10.15
C ARG A 45 2.12 14.07 -10.96
N LEU A 46 1.14 13.20 -10.75
CA LEU A 46 0.91 12.01 -11.56
C LEU A 46 -0.17 12.31 -12.61
N PRO A 47 -0.31 11.47 -13.64
CA PRO A 47 -1.53 11.42 -14.44
C PRO A 47 -2.79 11.31 -13.57
N GLU A 48 -3.89 11.93 -14.02
CA GLU A 48 -5.14 11.98 -13.26
C GLU A 48 -5.68 10.57 -12.94
N SER A 49 -5.58 9.63 -13.88
CA SER A 49 -6.00 8.24 -13.69
C SER A 49 -5.27 7.57 -12.52
N ASP A 50 -3.97 7.83 -12.35
CA ASP A 50 -3.17 7.26 -11.27
C ASP A 50 -3.52 7.91 -9.92
N GLU A 51 -3.74 9.23 -9.90
CA GLU A 51 -4.20 9.90 -8.67
C GLU A 51 -5.56 9.35 -8.25
N VAL A 52 -6.52 9.21 -9.19
CA VAL A 52 -7.84 8.61 -8.92
C VAL A 52 -7.71 7.18 -8.40
N PHE A 53 -6.85 6.36 -9.00
CA PHE A 53 -6.58 5.01 -8.53
C PHE A 53 -6.02 4.99 -7.11
N LEU A 54 -4.98 5.79 -6.82
CA LEU A 54 -4.36 5.84 -5.51
C LEU A 54 -5.33 6.32 -4.41
N GLU A 55 -6.17 7.31 -4.70
CA GLU A 55 -7.23 7.74 -3.79
C GLU A 55 -8.29 6.64 -3.59
N SER A 56 -8.60 5.85 -4.63
CA SER A 56 -9.56 4.74 -4.56
C SER A 56 -9.13 3.60 -3.64
N LEU A 57 -7.82 3.46 -3.38
CA LEU A 57 -7.30 2.49 -2.42
C LEU A 57 -7.74 2.79 -0.98
N GLY A 58 -8.12 4.04 -0.68
CA GLY A 58 -8.44 4.47 0.69
C GLY A 58 -7.24 4.43 1.63
N LEU A 59 -6.02 4.40 1.07
CA LEU A 59 -4.75 4.38 1.80
C LEU A 59 -4.05 5.73 1.68
N ARG A 60 -3.27 6.10 2.70
CA ARG A 60 -2.38 7.25 2.60
C ARG A 60 -1.32 6.97 1.54
N TRP A 61 -1.05 7.93 0.68
CA TRP A 61 0.04 7.86 -0.27
C TRP A 61 0.74 9.22 -0.46
N GLU A 62 2.01 9.15 -0.86
CA GLU A 62 2.86 10.31 -1.13
C GLU A 62 3.56 10.18 -2.48
N ALA A 63 3.74 11.31 -3.15
CA ALA A 63 4.63 11.45 -4.30
C ALA A 63 5.88 12.21 -3.82
N VAL A 64 7.03 11.52 -3.82
CA VAL A 64 8.28 11.98 -3.22
C VAL A 64 9.38 12.06 -4.28
N ILE A 65 10.21 13.09 -4.22
CA ILE A 65 11.46 13.14 -4.98
C ILE A 65 12.62 12.88 -4.01
N ASP A 66 13.26 11.72 -4.15
CA ASP A 66 14.40 11.29 -3.34
C ASP A 66 15.62 11.18 -4.24
N GLU A 67 16.67 11.97 -3.96
CA GLU A 67 17.88 12.08 -4.78
C GLU A 67 17.61 12.33 -6.29
N GLY A 68 16.54 13.07 -6.61
CA GLY A 68 16.13 13.37 -7.98
C GLY A 68 15.33 12.25 -8.67
N VAL A 69 15.08 11.14 -7.99
CA VAL A 69 14.23 10.04 -8.45
C VAL A 69 12.81 10.23 -7.92
N LYS A 70 11.82 10.09 -8.80
CA LYS A 70 10.40 10.17 -8.45
C LYS A 70 9.92 8.83 -7.90
N TRP A 71 9.23 8.87 -6.77
CA TRP A 71 8.65 7.70 -6.11
C TRP A 71 7.20 7.96 -5.72
N VAL A 72 6.38 6.93 -5.82
CA VAL A 72 5.07 6.87 -5.17
C VAL A 72 5.18 5.89 -4.01
N ILE A 73 4.81 6.33 -2.80
CA ILE A 73 4.79 5.49 -1.60
C ILE A 73 3.35 5.35 -1.13
N VAL A 74 2.82 4.14 -1.14
CA VAL A 74 1.51 3.77 -0.61
C VAL A 74 1.71 3.13 0.77
N TYR A 75 1.18 3.75 1.81
CA TYR A 75 1.40 3.33 3.19
C TYR A 75 0.38 2.28 3.62
N GLY A 76 0.84 1.27 4.37
CA GLY A 76 -0.03 0.24 4.94
C GLY A 76 -0.76 -0.61 3.89
N TYR A 77 -0.14 -0.82 2.72
CA TYR A 77 -0.63 -1.69 1.67
C TYR A 77 -0.80 -3.14 2.20
N PRO A 78 -1.98 -3.77 2.03
CA PRO A 78 -2.24 -5.09 2.57
C PRO A 78 -1.48 -6.18 1.80
N LEU A 79 -1.01 -7.18 2.54
CA LEU A 79 -0.39 -8.37 1.97
C LEU A 79 -1.30 -9.60 2.12
N PRO A 80 -1.20 -10.58 1.20
CA PRO A 80 -1.85 -11.86 1.40
C PRO A 80 -1.25 -12.59 2.61
N GLN A 81 -2.06 -13.43 3.24
CA GLN A 81 -1.60 -14.27 4.35
C GLN A 81 -0.48 -15.22 3.87
N GLY A 82 0.62 -15.28 4.62
CA GLY A 82 1.78 -16.10 4.26
C GLY A 82 3.11 -15.37 4.36
N TYR A 83 3.10 -14.07 4.68
CA TYR A 83 4.29 -13.27 4.98
C TYR A 83 4.44 -12.99 6.48
N ASN A 84 5.61 -12.48 6.87
CA ASN A 84 5.96 -12.08 8.23
C ASN A 84 5.14 -10.90 8.78
N VAL A 85 4.50 -10.13 7.91
CA VAL A 85 3.65 -8.98 8.25
C VAL A 85 2.37 -8.98 7.41
N SER A 86 1.32 -8.33 7.91
CA SER A 86 0.04 -8.20 7.20
C SER A 86 -0.04 -6.98 6.28
N THR A 87 0.83 -5.99 6.48
CA THR A 87 0.85 -4.73 5.72
C THR A 87 2.27 -4.24 5.54
N VAL A 88 2.52 -3.50 4.46
CA VAL A 88 3.80 -2.87 4.12
C VAL A 88 3.59 -1.51 3.50
N ASP A 89 4.60 -0.65 3.56
CA ASP A 89 4.71 0.51 2.69
C ASP A 89 5.24 0.03 1.34
N LEU A 90 4.43 0.22 0.29
CA LEU A 90 4.74 -0.11 -1.09
C LEU A 90 5.28 1.13 -1.79
N ALA A 91 6.52 1.08 -2.26
CA ALA A 91 7.14 2.13 -3.05
C ALA A 91 7.33 1.72 -4.51
N LEU A 92 6.95 2.59 -5.43
CA LEU A 92 7.06 2.43 -6.88
C LEU A 92 7.91 3.56 -7.45
N ARG A 93 8.94 3.20 -8.24
CA ARG A 93 9.78 4.16 -8.93
C ARG A 93 9.06 4.64 -10.19
N ILE A 94 8.95 5.95 -10.35
CA ILE A 94 8.32 6.58 -11.52
C ILE A 94 9.41 7.11 -12.45
N ALA A 95 9.48 6.57 -13.65
CA ALA A 95 10.42 7.04 -14.67
C ALA A 95 10.07 8.46 -15.15
N PRO A 96 11.04 9.27 -15.61
CA PRO A 96 10.79 10.63 -16.08
C PRO A 96 9.76 10.71 -17.23
N ASP A 97 9.71 9.70 -18.08
CA ASP A 97 8.87 9.54 -19.27
C ASP A 97 7.65 8.63 -19.05
N TYR A 98 7.36 8.28 -17.80
CA TYR A 98 6.09 7.66 -17.41
C TYR A 98 4.90 8.57 -17.81
N PRO A 99 3.78 8.04 -18.36
CA PRO A 99 3.41 6.61 -18.49
C PRO A 99 3.89 5.90 -19.77
N THR A 100 4.75 6.53 -20.57
CA THR A 100 5.32 5.85 -21.76
C THR A 100 6.35 4.81 -21.34
N ALA A 101 7.20 5.14 -20.36
CA ALA A 101 8.10 4.18 -19.74
C ALA A 101 7.38 3.29 -18.73
N GLN A 102 7.87 2.05 -18.66
CA GLN A 102 7.37 1.05 -17.74
C GLN A 102 7.72 1.34 -16.28
N ILE A 103 6.84 0.87 -15.39
CA ILE A 103 7.19 0.52 -14.03
C ILE A 103 7.50 -0.98 -14.01
N ASP A 104 8.63 -1.38 -13.42
CA ASP A 104 9.13 -2.76 -13.45
C ASP A 104 9.65 -3.28 -12.10
N MET A 105 9.58 -2.46 -11.05
CA MET A 105 9.98 -2.82 -9.70
C MET A 105 8.90 -2.46 -8.70
N ALA A 106 8.95 -3.14 -7.56
CA ALA A 106 8.22 -2.77 -6.35
C ALA A 106 9.15 -2.88 -5.15
N SER A 107 9.00 -1.96 -4.21
CA SER A 107 9.84 -1.87 -3.02
C SER A 107 8.97 -1.93 -1.77
N PHE A 108 9.37 -2.72 -0.78
CA PHE A 108 8.56 -2.99 0.41
C PHE A 108 9.32 -2.60 1.69
N CYS A 109 8.60 -1.95 2.61
CA CYS A 109 9.07 -1.70 3.97
C CYS A 109 7.97 -2.05 4.98
N PRO A 110 8.19 -2.95 5.95
CA PRO A 110 9.41 -3.71 6.19
C PRO A 110 9.71 -4.76 5.10
N ALA A 111 10.92 -5.34 5.17
CA ALA A 111 11.35 -6.40 4.27
C ALA A 111 10.44 -7.66 4.37
N LEU A 112 10.11 -8.23 3.22
CA LEU A 112 9.26 -9.42 3.12
C LEU A 112 10.06 -10.68 3.45
N VAL A 113 9.45 -11.53 4.27
CA VAL A 113 9.89 -12.89 4.53
C VAL A 113 8.67 -13.79 4.51
N ARG A 114 8.77 -14.96 3.87
CA ARG A 114 7.66 -15.94 3.89
C ARG A 114 7.57 -16.58 5.28
N ALA A 115 6.34 -16.74 5.77
CA ALA A 115 6.05 -17.38 7.04
C ALA A 115 6.40 -18.88 7.05
N ASP A 116 6.47 -19.52 5.88
CA ASP A 116 6.89 -20.92 5.71
C ASP A 116 8.42 -21.12 5.71
N GLY A 117 9.19 -20.03 5.87
CA GLY A 117 10.66 -20.07 5.93
C GLY A 117 11.34 -20.24 4.57
N LYS A 118 10.60 -20.36 3.45
CA LYS A 118 11.22 -20.39 2.12
C LYS A 118 11.77 -19.00 1.76
N GLY A 119 12.92 -18.99 1.09
CA GLY A 119 13.52 -17.75 0.57
C GLY A 119 12.73 -17.17 -0.59
N ILE A 120 12.71 -15.85 -0.71
CA ILE A 120 12.17 -15.13 -1.87
C ILE A 120 13.34 -14.71 -2.76
N ASN A 121 13.26 -15.04 -4.05
CA ASN A 121 14.34 -14.77 -5.01
C ASN A 121 14.23 -13.38 -5.67
N GLY A 122 15.39 -12.76 -5.90
CA GLY A 122 15.50 -11.48 -6.62
C GLY A 122 15.18 -10.26 -5.76
N LEU A 123 15.53 -10.32 -4.47
CA LEU A 123 15.41 -9.22 -3.52
C LEU A 123 16.75 -8.48 -3.37
N SER A 124 16.69 -7.16 -3.28
CA SER A 124 17.84 -6.30 -2.95
C SER A 124 17.43 -5.16 -2.02
N GLY A 125 18.36 -4.66 -1.20
CA GLY A 125 18.11 -3.51 -0.33
C GLY A 125 18.49 -2.19 -0.99
N HIS A 126 17.78 -1.11 -0.64
CA HIS A 126 18.19 0.27 -0.91
C HIS A 126 17.59 1.20 0.15
N VAL A 127 18.11 2.42 0.22
CA VAL A 127 17.55 3.49 1.03
C VAL A 127 16.62 4.32 0.15
N LEU A 128 15.44 4.64 0.67
CA LEU A 128 14.49 5.56 0.09
C LEU A 128 13.86 6.33 1.26
N ASP A 129 13.86 7.66 1.20
CA ASP A 129 13.20 8.49 2.20
C ASP A 129 13.71 8.17 3.63
N VAL A 130 15.03 8.03 3.76
CA VAL A 130 15.75 7.69 5.01
C VAL A 130 15.36 6.32 5.61
N ARG A 131 14.59 5.51 4.88
CA ARG A 131 14.16 4.17 5.31
C ARG A 131 14.76 3.09 4.43
N ASN A 132 14.96 1.90 5.01
CA ASN A 132 15.45 0.74 4.27
C ASN A 132 14.29 0.03 3.60
N PHE A 133 14.30 0.02 2.26
CA PHE A 133 13.33 -0.69 1.44
C PHE A 133 13.97 -1.94 0.82
N GLN A 134 13.20 -3.02 0.80
CA GLN A 134 13.54 -4.22 0.06
C GLN A 134 12.88 -4.14 -1.31
N GLN A 135 13.68 -3.96 -2.34
CA GLN A 135 13.25 -3.94 -3.73
C GLN A 135 13.12 -5.36 -4.27
N TRP A 136 12.10 -5.55 -5.10
CA TRP A 136 11.82 -6.76 -5.81
C TRP A 136 11.69 -6.48 -7.30
N SER A 137 12.69 -6.92 -8.07
CA SER A 137 12.69 -6.79 -9.53
C SER A 137 12.00 -7.99 -10.18
N ARG A 138 11.01 -7.70 -11.02
CA ARG A 138 10.34 -8.66 -11.88
C ARG A 138 10.15 -8.00 -13.24
N HIS A 139 11.15 -8.15 -14.11
CA HIS A 139 11.10 -7.60 -15.46
C HIS A 139 9.89 -8.14 -16.21
N ARG A 140 9.18 -7.23 -16.88
CA ARG A 140 8.17 -7.56 -17.87
C ARG A 140 8.82 -8.37 -18.99
N THR A 141 8.13 -9.41 -19.44
CA THR A 141 8.62 -10.29 -20.52
C THR A 141 8.01 -9.89 -21.84
N ALA A 142 8.51 -10.42 -22.95
CA ALA A 142 7.87 -10.22 -24.27
C ALA A 142 6.42 -10.73 -24.32
N GLN A 143 6.02 -11.64 -23.42
CA GLN A 143 4.65 -12.15 -23.31
C GLN A 143 3.74 -11.25 -22.46
N ASN A 144 4.32 -10.37 -21.63
CA ASN A 144 3.58 -9.39 -20.84
C ASN A 144 4.33 -8.05 -20.83
N PRO A 145 4.47 -7.39 -22.00
CA PRO A 145 5.17 -6.13 -22.12
C PRO A 145 4.39 -5.00 -21.46
N TRP A 146 5.05 -3.91 -21.12
CA TRP A 146 4.37 -2.64 -20.86
C TRP A 146 3.75 -2.13 -22.16
N ARG A 147 2.50 -1.70 -22.11
CA ARG A 147 1.75 -1.15 -23.24
C ARG A 147 1.54 0.34 -23.03
N PRO A 148 2.34 1.21 -23.67
CA PRO A 148 2.19 2.66 -23.54
C PRO A 148 0.77 3.11 -23.89
N GLY A 149 0.14 3.87 -23.01
CA GLY A 149 -1.23 4.35 -23.17
C GLY A 149 -2.33 3.36 -22.75
N GLU A 150 -1.97 2.14 -22.36
CA GLU A 150 -2.89 1.15 -21.76
C GLU A 150 -2.50 0.79 -20.33
N ASP A 151 -1.21 0.62 -20.06
CA ASP A 151 -0.68 0.33 -18.74
C ASP A 151 -0.36 1.61 -17.96
N ASP A 152 -0.58 1.54 -16.66
CA ASP A 152 -0.49 2.66 -15.72
C ASP A 152 -0.12 2.14 -14.31
N LEU A 153 -0.23 2.99 -13.30
CA LEU A 153 0.11 2.63 -11.93
C LEU A 153 -0.82 1.54 -11.39
N GLN A 154 -2.10 1.59 -11.76
CA GLN A 154 -3.09 0.57 -11.37
C GLN A 154 -2.72 -0.80 -11.93
N SER A 155 -2.45 -0.89 -13.24
CA SER A 155 -2.12 -2.17 -13.86
C SER A 155 -0.82 -2.75 -13.31
N HIS A 156 0.13 -1.89 -12.93
CA HIS A 156 1.35 -2.33 -12.24
C HIS A 156 1.11 -2.80 -10.81
N VAL A 157 0.28 -2.11 -10.01
CA VAL A 157 -0.04 -2.56 -8.64
C VAL A 157 -0.77 -3.91 -8.66
N LEU A 158 -1.67 -4.15 -9.61
CA LEU A 158 -2.30 -5.46 -9.81
C LEU A 158 -1.27 -6.55 -10.18
N LEU A 159 -0.26 -6.19 -10.98
CA LEU A 159 0.83 -7.11 -11.30
C LEU A 159 1.69 -7.44 -10.05
N VAL A 160 1.95 -6.46 -9.19
CA VAL A 160 2.63 -6.65 -7.90
C VAL A 160 1.83 -7.57 -6.98
N GLU A 161 0.52 -7.38 -6.89
CA GLU A 161 -0.39 -8.27 -6.15
C GLU A 161 -0.30 -9.71 -6.67
N HIS A 162 -0.29 -9.90 -7.99
CA HIS A 162 -0.08 -11.21 -8.60
C HIS A 162 1.26 -11.83 -8.20
N TRP A 163 2.35 -11.06 -8.15
CA TRP A 163 3.66 -11.57 -7.71
C TRP A 163 3.63 -12.07 -6.26
N LEU A 164 2.98 -11.32 -5.36
CA LEU A 164 2.84 -11.67 -3.96
C LEU A 164 2.08 -12.99 -3.78
N HIS A 165 0.94 -13.13 -4.45
CA HIS A 165 0.17 -14.38 -4.41
C HIS A 165 0.93 -15.54 -5.03
N HIS A 166 1.52 -15.34 -6.22
CA HIS A 166 2.23 -16.40 -6.93
C HIS A 166 3.44 -16.90 -6.12
N GLU A 167 4.21 -16.01 -5.49
CA GLU A 167 5.37 -16.43 -4.68
C GLU A 167 5.00 -17.40 -3.56
N LEU A 168 3.85 -17.23 -2.90
CA LEU A 168 3.37 -18.12 -1.84
C LEU A 168 2.93 -19.51 -2.33
N THR A 169 2.77 -19.69 -3.65
CA THR A 169 2.42 -21.00 -4.25
C THR A 169 3.64 -21.83 -4.66
N ARG A 170 4.85 -21.25 -4.61
CA ARG A 170 6.12 -21.92 -4.94
C ARG A 170 6.65 -22.74 -3.78
#